data_AF-A0A3S5DNP1-F1
#
_entry.id   AF-A0A3S5DNP1-F1
#
_cell.length_a   1.000
_cell.length_b   1.000
_cell.length_c   1.000
_cell.angle_alpha   90.00
_cell.angle_beta   90.00
_cell.angle_gamma   90.00
#
_symmetry.space_group_name_H-M   'P 1'
#
loop_
_entity.id
_entity.type
_entity.pdbx_description
1 polymer ?
#
loop_
_entity_poly.entity_id
_entity_poly.type
_entity_poly.pdbx_seq_one_letter_code
_entity_poly.pdbx_strand_id
1 'polypeptide(L)'
;MTLSDEPEWAIDLQFGKLNLDNLLPRNDVASASKNVAQTGQQSTRPRPVIASRVDEPAYQGLKGFSAALFLRADNAQWRGMAFTDVSAKMTNQAGLLNIVELQGKLDGGEISLPGTLDARAANPRAVFQPRLEDVEIGTILNAFDYPIALTGKMSLAGDFSGADIDAQAFRHSWQGQAHVEMRDTRMEGMNFQQLVQQAVTRSGGDVQQSQQNFDNATRLDRFVTDLALDNGKLTLGSMEGQSAILAVSGNGALNLVEQTCDTQFNVRVLGGWTGESKLIDFLKETPVPLRVYGKWQALNYNLQVDQILRKHLQDEAKRRLSDWADRNKETRNGKDVKKLLDKL
;
A
#
# COMPACT_ATOMS: atom_id res chain seq x y z
N MET A 1 55.77 8.79 -0.49
CA MET A 1 54.49 8.35 -1.09
C MET A 1 54.09 7.11 -0.33
N THR A 2 53.37 7.28 0.78
CA THR A 2 52.84 6.17 1.57
C THR A 2 51.65 5.62 0.78
N LEU A 3 51.81 4.45 0.16
CA LEU A 3 50.66 3.70 -0.33
C LEU A 3 49.82 3.36 0.90
N SER A 4 48.56 3.78 0.91
CA SER A 4 47.59 3.36 1.91
C SER A 4 47.49 1.83 1.88
N ASP A 5 47.46 1.18 3.05
CA ASP A 5 47.54 -0.29 3.22
C ASP A 5 46.25 -1.03 2.81
N GLU A 6 45.23 -0.29 2.37
CA GLU A 6 43.93 -0.83 1.95
C GLU A 6 43.80 -0.80 0.43
N PRO A 7 43.35 -1.91 -0.19
CA PRO A 7 43.19 -1.97 -1.64
C PRO A 7 42.09 -1.00 -2.08
N GLU A 8 42.41 -0.13 -3.04
CA GLU A 8 41.49 0.81 -3.68
C GLU A 8 41.13 0.30 -5.08
N TRP A 9 39.87 -0.06 -5.29
CA TRP A 9 39.40 -0.65 -6.56
C TRP A 9 38.54 0.35 -7.34
N ALA A 10 38.78 0.46 -8.63
CA ALA A 10 37.89 1.17 -9.55
C ALA A 10 37.30 0.17 -10.53
N ILE A 11 35.98 0.00 -10.49
CA ILE A 11 35.26 -1.01 -11.27
C ILE A 11 34.23 -0.32 -12.16
N ASP A 12 34.32 -0.54 -13.46
CA ASP A 12 33.32 -0.13 -14.45
C ASP A 12 32.75 -1.38 -15.12
N LEU A 13 31.45 -1.63 -14.91
CA LEU A 13 30.74 -2.80 -15.40
C LEU A 13 29.62 -2.39 -16.35
N GLN A 14 29.55 -3.05 -17.51
CA GLN A 14 28.47 -2.89 -18.47
C GLN A 14 27.85 -4.25 -18.83
N PHE A 15 26.54 -4.34 -18.74
CA PHE A 15 25.78 -5.55 -19.05
C PHE A 15 24.67 -5.26 -20.06
N GLY A 16 24.50 -6.11 -21.08
CA GLY A 16 23.26 -6.09 -21.85
C GLY A 16 22.07 -6.66 -21.06
N LYS A 17 22.32 -7.70 -20.26
CA LYS A 17 21.33 -8.33 -19.38
C LYS A 17 21.98 -8.77 -18.06
N LEU A 18 21.45 -8.28 -16.95
CA LEU A 18 21.89 -8.61 -15.59
C LEU A 18 20.75 -9.31 -14.83
N ASN A 19 20.87 -10.60 -14.54
CA ASN A 19 19.86 -11.31 -13.76
C ASN A 19 20.33 -11.52 -12.31
N LEU A 20 19.82 -10.70 -11.39
CA LEU A 20 20.16 -10.76 -9.96
C LEU A 20 19.51 -11.97 -9.27
N ASP A 21 18.42 -12.52 -9.81
CA ASP A 21 17.77 -13.71 -9.24
C ASP A 21 18.65 -14.96 -9.34
N ASN A 22 19.61 -14.98 -10.27
CA ASN A 22 20.59 -16.05 -10.41
C ASN A 22 21.82 -15.85 -9.52
N LEU A 23 22.03 -14.64 -9.02
CA LEU A 23 23.22 -14.24 -8.27
C LEU A 23 22.96 -14.16 -6.77
N LEU A 24 21.74 -13.84 -6.38
CA LEU A 24 21.33 -13.70 -4.99
C LEU A 24 20.51 -14.92 -4.58
N PRO A 25 20.89 -15.65 -3.51
CA PRO A 25 20.09 -16.76 -3.02
C PRO A 25 18.72 -16.27 -2.58
N ARG A 26 17.65 -16.84 -3.16
CA ARG A 26 16.29 -16.63 -2.66
C ARG A 26 16.13 -17.44 -1.38
N ASN A 27 16.13 -16.75 -0.24
CA ASN A 27 15.71 -17.35 1.03
C ASN A 27 14.18 -17.42 1.08
N ASP A 28 13.58 -18.22 0.21
CA ASP A 28 12.14 -18.48 0.20
C ASP A 28 11.84 -19.56 1.27
N VAL A 29 11.61 -19.12 2.51
CA VAL A 29 11.23 -20.06 3.60
C VAL A 29 9.74 -20.47 3.52
N ALA A 30 8.98 -19.91 2.56
CA ALA A 30 7.57 -20.22 2.38
C ALA A 30 7.33 -21.37 1.38
N SER A 31 7.91 -22.56 1.63
CA SER A 31 7.45 -23.85 1.09
C SER A 31 8.13 -25.05 1.78
N ALA A 32 8.15 -25.07 3.11
CA ALA A 32 8.49 -26.26 3.88
C ALA A 32 7.24 -26.83 4.57
N SER A 33 6.20 -27.15 3.79
CA SER A 33 5.06 -27.96 4.25
C SER A 33 4.33 -28.59 3.06
N LYS A 34 5.03 -29.47 2.35
CA LYS A 34 4.36 -30.60 1.67
C LYS A 34 5.12 -31.87 2.03
N ASN A 35 4.61 -32.54 3.06
CA ASN A 35 4.90 -33.95 3.31
C ASN A 35 4.51 -34.75 2.06
N VAL A 36 5.51 -35.30 1.37
CA VAL A 36 5.32 -36.48 0.54
C VAL A 36 6.34 -37.50 1.02
N ALA A 37 5.85 -38.46 1.80
CA ALA A 37 6.57 -39.70 2.03
C ALA A 37 6.59 -40.49 0.72
N GLN A 38 7.77 -40.84 0.22
CA GLN A 38 7.97 -42.14 -0.43
C GLN A 38 9.46 -42.54 -0.51
N THR A 39 9.61 -43.83 -0.27
CA THR A 39 10.77 -44.71 -0.12
C THR A 39 11.76 -44.76 -1.28
N GLY A 40 13.05 -44.87 -0.92
CA GLY A 40 14.05 -45.77 -1.52
C GLY A 40 14.74 -45.35 -2.83
N GLN A 41 16.04 -45.04 -2.77
CA GLN A 41 17.17 -45.84 -3.31
C GLN A 41 18.44 -44.98 -3.43
N GLN A 42 19.57 -45.51 -2.95
CA GLN A 42 20.88 -44.85 -2.90
C GLN A 42 21.44 -44.49 -4.28
N SER A 43 21.82 -43.22 -4.44
CA SER A 43 22.86 -42.78 -5.37
C SER A 43 23.75 -41.79 -4.62
N THR A 44 25.00 -42.18 -4.37
CA THR A 44 26.03 -41.32 -3.76
C THR A 44 26.49 -40.28 -4.79
N ARG A 45 25.71 -39.21 -4.95
CA ARG A 45 26.23 -37.94 -5.51
C ARG A 45 27.02 -37.23 -4.40
N PRO A 46 28.18 -36.62 -4.72
CA PRO A 46 28.90 -35.81 -3.75
C PRO A 46 27.95 -34.72 -3.26
N ARG A 47 27.65 -34.74 -1.95
CA ARG A 47 26.85 -33.68 -1.33
C ARG A 47 27.59 -32.36 -1.56
N PRO A 48 26.91 -31.29 -2.00
CA PRO A 48 27.49 -29.97 -1.93
C PRO A 48 27.93 -29.76 -0.48
N VAL A 49 29.18 -29.38 -0.28
CA VAL A 49 29.63 -28.87 1.01
C VAL A 49 28.84 -27.57 1.19
N ILE A 50 27.73 -27.64 1.91
CA ILE A 50 27.09 -26.44 2.45
C ILE A 50 28.09 -25.97 3.50
N ALA A 51 29.00 -25.08 3.11
CA ALA A 51 29.68 -24.25 4.08
C ALA A 51 28.58 -23.39 4.71
N SER A 52 27.96 -23.93 5.75
CA SER A 52 27.02 -23.23 6.59
C SER A 52 27.81 -22.12 7.29
N ARG A 53 28.03 -20.99 6.61
CA ARG A 53 28.49 -19.74 7.22
C ARG A 53 27.32 -19.20 8.04
N VAL A 54 27.05 -19.85 9.17
CA VAL A 54 25.88 -19.53 10.01
C VAL A 54 26.14 -18.33 10.92
N ASP A 55 27.39 -17.90 11.08
CA ASP A 55 27.74 -16.83 12.03
C ASP A 55 28.70 -15.78 11.45
N GLU A 56 28.76 -15.57 10.13
CA GLU A 56 29.54 -14.44 9.60
C GLU A 56 28.70 -13.16 9.78
N PRO A 57 29.17 -12.15 10.54
CA PRO A 57 28.45 -10.89 10.71
C PRO A 57 28.08 -10.29 9.36
N ALA A 58 26.88 -9.70 9.29
CA ALA A 58 26.40 -9.09 8.05
C ALA A 58 27.44 -8.08 7.51
N TYR A 59 27.62 -8.09 6.18
CA TYR A 59 28.48 -7.15 5.46
C TYR A 59 29.98 -7.18 5.82
N GLN A 60 30.51 -8.25 6.43
CA GLN A 60 31.96 -8.35 6.71
C GLN A 60 32.82 -8.12 5.46
N GLY A 61 32.37 -8.59 4.29
CA GLY A 61 33.05 -8.37 3.02
C GLY A 61 33.31 -6.89 2.69
N LEU A 62 32.42 -5.98 3.10
CA LEU A 62 32.58 -4.54 2.83
C LEU A 62 33.69 -3.89 3.66
N LYS A 63 34.08 -4.47 4.80
CA LYS A 63 35.09 -3.87 5.69
C LYS A 63 36.52 -4.02 5.18
N GLY A 64 36.78 -4.96 4.28
CA GLY A 64 38.14 -5.33 3.87
C GLY A 64 38.72 -4.57 2.68
N PHE A 65 37.98 -3.61 2.10
CA PHE A 65 38.43 -2.89 0.91
C PHE A 65 37.79 -1.52 0.78
N SER A 66 38.39 -0.68 -0.06
CA SER A 66 37.79 0.54 -0.57
C SER A 66 37.57 0.41 -2.09
N ALA A 67 36.42 0.84 -2.60
CA ALA A 67 36.14 0.77 -4.03
C ALA A 67 35.19 1.87 -4.53
N ALA A 68 35.32 2.21 -5.80
CA ALA A 68 34.31 2.91 -6.59
C ALA A 68 33.76 1.95 -7.65
N LEU A 69 32.42 1.83 -7.70
CA LEU A 69 31.69 1.01 -8.67
C LEU A 69 30.81 1.91 -9.54
N PHE A 70 30.97 1.76 -10.85
CA PHE A 70 30.06 2.25 -11.87
C PHE A 70 29.47 1.03 -12.58
N LEU A 71 28.15 0.92 -12.58
CA LEU A 71 27.44 -0.16 -13.25
C LEU A 71 26.37 0.40 -14.18
N ARG A 72 26.33 -0.13 -15.40
CA ARG A 72 25.22 0.08 -16.34
C ARG A 72 24.68 -1.26 -16.83
N ALA A 73 23.37 -1.40 -16.85
CA ALA A 73 22.71 -2.55 -17.46
C ALA A 73 21.51 -2.11 -18.30
N ASP A 74 21.47 -2.53 -19.58
CA ASP A 74 20.33 -2.20 -20.44
C ASP A 74 19.06 -2.87 -19.92
N ASN A 75 19.19 -4.10 -19.41
CA ASN A 75 18.13 -4.86 -18.77
C ASN A 75 18.65 -5.48 -17.46
N ALA A 76 17.86 -5.38 -16.40
CA ALA A 76 18.10 -6.14 -15.17
C ALA A 76 16.85 -6.89 -14.71
N GLN A 77 17.04 -8.00 -14.00
CA GLN A 77 15.95 -8.75 -13.39
C GLN A 77 16.21 -8.96 -11.92
N TRP A 78 15.22 -8.63 -11.07
CA TRP A 78 15.28 -8.85 -9.63
C TRP A 78 13.89 -9.11 -9.07
N ARG A 79 13.74 -10.20 -8.31
CA ARG A 79 12.46 -10.71 -7.78
C ARG A 79 11.37 -10.83 -8.85
N GLY A 80 11.76 -11.25 -10.06
CA GLY A 80 10.86 -11.31 -11.22
C GLY A 80 10.53 -9.97 -11.87
N MET A 81 10.84 -8.83 -11.23
CA MET A 81 10.68 -7.50 -11.83
C MET A 81 11.72 -7.28 -12.92
N ALA A 82 11.28 -6.75 -14.05
CA ALA A 82 12.13 -6.44 -15.20
C ALA A 82 12.41 -4.94 -15.22
N PHE A 83 13.68 -4.59 -14.99
CA PHE A 83 14.17 -3.22 -15.03
C PHE A 83 14.87 -2.96 -16.37
N THR A 84 14.77 -1.72 -16.84
CA THR A 84 15.53 -1.22 -18.00
C THR A 84 16.29 0.05 -17.65
N ASP A 85 17.30 0.39 -18.45
CA ASP A 85 18.13 1.59 -18.27
C ASP A 85 18.71 1.71 -16.85
N VAL A 86 19.23 0.60 -16.31
CA VAL A 86 19.72 0.55 -14.94
C VAL A 86 21.10 1.18 -14.85
N SER A 87 21.25 2.12 -13.92
CA SER A 87 22.54 2.71 -13.58
C SER A 87 22.76 2.74 -12.08
N ALA A 88 23.99 2.43 -11.68
CA ALA A 88 24.42 2.52 -10.29
C ALA A 88 25.81 3.14 -10.16
N LYS A 89 25.96 4.00 -9.16
CA LYS A 89 27.23 4.60 -8.73
C LYS A 89 27.35 4.46 -7.23
N MET A 90 28.33 3.67 -6.82
CA MET A 90 28.52 3.33 -5.41
C MET A 90 29.98 3.48 -5.02
N THR A 91 30.24 3.87 -3.78
CA THR A 91 31.57 3.86 -3.20
C THR A 91 31.54 3.12 -1.88
N ASN A 92 32.49 2.22 -1.65
CA ASN A 92 32.71 1.60 -0.36
C ASN A 92 34.03 2.12 0.22
N GLN A 93 34.02 2.49 1.50
CA GLN A 93 35.21 2.90 2.24
C GLN A 93 35.27 2.09 3.54
N ALA A 94 35.92 0.93 3.49
CA ALA A 94 36.11 0.03 4.63
C ALA A 94 34.82 -0.22 5.45
N GLY A 95 33.71 -0.48 4.76
CA GLY A 95 32.41 -0.79 5.36
C GLY A 95 31.43 0.38 5.41
N LEU A 96 31.83 1.58 4.98
CA LEU A 96 30.89 2.67 4.67
C LEU A 96 30.56 2.64 3.18
N LEU A 97 29.40 2.05 2.84
CA LEU A 97 28.87 2.03 1.48
C LEU A 97 27.98 3.25 1.26
N ASN A 98 28.31 4.05 0.25
CA ASN A 98 27.53 5.19 -0.22
C ASN A 98 27.01 4.89 -1.62
N ILE A 99 25.70 4.99 -1.80
CA ILE A 99 24.98 4.73 -3.05
C ILE A 99 24.48 6.09 -3.55
N VAL A 100 25.29 6.72 -4.39
CA VAL A 100 25.00 8.04 -4.94
C VAL A 100 23.91 7.96 -6.00
N GLU A 101 23.93 6.88 -6.77
CA GLU A 101 22.96 6.62 -7.83
C GLU A 101 22.63 5.13 -7.80
N LEU A 102 21.33 4.82 -7.79
CA LEU A 102 20.80 3.49 -8.06
C LEU A 102 19.42 3.70 -8.64
N GLN A 103 19.32 3.63 -9.96
CA GLN A 103 18.10 4.00 -10.66
C GLN A 103 17.84 3.07 -11.85
N GLY A 104 16.61 3.11 -12.34
CA GLY A 104 16.18 2.42 -13.56
C GLY A 104 14.70 2.65 -13.83
N LYS A 105 14.18 1.96 -14.84
CA LYS A 105 12.77 2.00 -15.21
C LYS A 105 12.09 0.67 -14.93
N LEU A 106 10.87 0.72 -14.41
CA LEU A 106 10.04 -0.44 -14.10
C LEU A 106 8.59 -0.19 -14.54
N ASP A 107 8.08 -1.01 -15.45
CA ASP A 107 6.71 -0.96 -15.99
C ASP A 107 6.24 0.44 -16.43
N GLY A 108 7.15 1.15 -17.12
CA GLY A 108 6.92 2.48 -17.66
C GLY A 108 7.14 3.63 -16.67
N GLY A 109 7.35 3.33 -15.38
CA GLY A 109 7.74 4.29 -14.36
C GLY A 109 9.25 4.33 -14.12
N GLU A 110 9.68 5.28 -13.29
CA GLU A 110 11.07 5.46 -12.89
C GLU A 110 11.25 5.13 -11.40
N ILE A 111 12.39 4.55 -11.06
CA ILE A 111 12.77 4.25 -9.68
C ILE A 111 14.18 4.74 -9.41
N SER A 112 14.37 5.31 -8.22
CA SER A 112 15.67 5.74 -7.70
C SER A 112 15.76 5.42 -6.21
N LEU A 113 16.84 4.78 -5.77
CA LEU A 113 17.07 4.38 -4.38
C LEU A 113 18.48 4.77 -3.90
N PRO A 114 18.81 6.07 -3.84
CA PRO A 114 20.04 6.51 -3.21
C PRO A 114 20.02 6.21 -1.71
N GLY A 115 21.20 6.04 -1.12
CA GLY A 115 21.30 5.72 0.30
C GLY A 115 22.70 5.42 0.77
N THR A 116 22.80 5.02 2.03
CA THR A 116 24.06 4.65 2.67
C THR A 116 23.87 3.42 3.54
N LEU A 117 24.91 2.60 3.65
CA LEU A 117 25.04 1.53 4.62
C LEU A 117 26.33 1.74 5.41
N ASP A 118 26.21 1.98 6.71
CA ASP A 118 27.33 1.95 7.63
C ASP A 118 27.40 0.59 8.32
N ALA A 119 28.29 -0.25 7.83
CA ALA A 119 28.54 -1.57 8.39
C ALA A 119 29.73 -1.58 9.35
N ARG A 120 30.39 -0.45 9.66
CA ARG A 120 31.64 -0.43 10.43
C ARG A 120 31.46 -0.95 11.85
N ALA A 121 30.33 -0.64 12.48
CA ALA A 121 29.93 -1.13 13.79
C ALA A 121 29.49 -2.62 13.76
N ALA A 122 29.18 -3.18 14.93
CA ALA A 122 28.59 -4.52 15.05
C ALA A 122 27.14 -4.56 14.54
N ASN A 123 26.40 -3.48 14.77
CA ASN A 123 25.03 -3.32 14.27
C ASN A 123 25.06 -2.39 13.05
N PRO A 124 24.87 -2.93 11.83
CA PRO A 124 24.86 -2.11 10.63
C PRO A 124 23.65 -1.17 10.63
N ARG A 125 23.79 -0.03 9.94
CA ARG A 125 22.68 0.89 9.70
C ARG A 125 22.61 1.28 8.24
N ALA A 126 21.50 0.93 7.61
CA ALA A 126 21.11 1.34 6.27
C ALA A 126 20.14 2.53 6.35
N VAL A 127 20.29 3.49 5.44
CA VAL A 127 19.38 4.62 5.25
C VAL A 127 19.18 4.82 3.75
N PHE A 128 17.94 4.87 3.29
CA PHE A 128 17.59 5.03 1.89
C PHE A 128 16.52 6.09 1.71
N GLN A 129 16.60 6.79 0.57
CA GLN A 129 15.66 7.84 0.20
C GLN A 129 14.98 7.49 -1.13
N PRO A 130 14.10 6.48 -1.14
CA PRO A 130 13.48 6.02 -2.38
C PRO A 130 12.63 7.13 -3.01
N ARG A 131 12.73 7.21 -4.34
CA ARG A 131 11.87 7.99 -5.21
C ARG A 131 11.33 7.10 -6.32
N LEU A 132 10.02 6.99 -6.39
CA LEU A 132 9.31 6.28 -7.44
C LEU A 132 8.44 7.29 -8.18
N GLU A 133 8.37 7.17 -9.50
CA GLU A 133 7.52 7.99 -10.34
C GLU A 133 6.73 7.08 -11.27
N ASP A 134 5.40 7.06 -11.09
CA ASP A 134 4.46 6.31 -11.92
C ASP A 134 4.76 4.81 -12.09
N VAL A 135 5.29 4.17 -11.04
CA VAL A 135 5.58 2.73 -11.04
C VAL A 135 4.28 1.95 -10.82
N GLU A 136 4.07 0.85 -11.55
CA GLU A 136 2.91 -0.02 -11.35
C GLU A 136 2.97 -0.72 -9.98
N ILE A 137 2.06 -0.36 -9.06
CA ILE A 137 2.05 -0.92 -7.70
C ILE A 137 1.84 -2.44 -7.70
N GLY A 138 1.05 -2.96 -8.64
CA GLY A 138 0.77 -4.38 -8.75
C GLY A 138 2.04 -5.21 -8.95
N THR A 139 3.04 -4.67 -9.66
CA THR A 139 4.33 -5.34 -9.89
C THR A 139 5.14 -5.46 -8.61
N ILE A 140 5.15 -4.41 -7.78
CA ILE A 140 5.81 -4.45 -6.47
C ILE A 140 5.09 -5.43 -5.54
N LEU A 141 3.76 -5.37 -5.45
CA LEU A 141 2.98 -6.27 -4.61
C LEU A 141 3.23 -7.74 -4.98
N ASN A 142 3.26 -8.05 -6.28
CA ASN A 142 3.58 -9.39 -6.77
C ASN A 142 5.02 -9.81 -6.45
N ALA A 143 5.99 -8.93 -6.65
CA ALA A 143 7.41 -9.24 -6.40
C ALA A 143 7.72 -9.52 -4.92
N PHE A 144 6.89 -9.02 -4.01
CA PHE A 144 7.02 -9.22 -2.56
C PHE A 144 5.96 -10.17 -1.97
N ASP A 145 5.22 -10.89 -2.83
CA ASP A 145 4.25 -11.92 -2.44
C ASP A 145 3.12 -11.39 -1.54
N TYR A 146 2.66 -10.17 -1.81
CA TYR A 146 1.54 -9.57 -1.09
C TYR A 146 0.23 -9.77 -1.85
N PRO A 147 -0.74 -10.52 -1.30
CA PRO A 147 -2.00 -10.88 -1.98
C PRO A 147 -3.02 -9.72 -1.96
N ILE A 148 -2.59 -8.53 -2.34
CA ILE A 148 -3.43 -7.35 -2.44
C ILE A 148 -3.68 -7.10 -3.93
N ALA A 149 -4.94 -7.22 -4.35
CA ALA A 149 -5.32 -6.99 -5.74
C ALA A 149 -5.52 -5.49 -6.00
N LEU A 150 -4.42 -4.75 -6.04
CA LEU A 150 -4.35 -3.31 -6.26
C LEU A 150 -3.48 -3.03 -7.48
N THR A 151 -3.99 -2.19 -8.38
CA THR A 151 -3.29 -1.68 -9.56
C THR A 151 -3.38 -0.17 -9.61
N GLY A 152 -2.47 0.47 -10.34
CA GLY A 152 -2.35 1.91 -10.44
C GLY A 152 -0.91 2.38 -10.52
N LYS A 153 -0.73 3.60 -11.03
CA LYS A 153 0.58 4.26 -11.13
C LYS A 153 0.91 4.93 -9.81
N MET A 154 1.93 4.45 -9.13
CA MET A 154 2.36 4.92 -7.82
C MET A 154 3.62 5.78 -7.95
N SER A 155 3.55 6.95 -7.35
CA SER A 155 4.69 7.82 -7.07
C SER A 155 4.90 7.88 -5.56
N LEU A 156 6.16 7.79 -5.14
CA LEU A 156 6.54 7.74 -3.72
C LEU A 156 7.81 8.53 -3.51
N ALA A 157 7.88 9.30 -2.44
CA ALA A 157 9.12 9.85 -1.92
C ALA A 157 9.16 9.69 -0.41
N GLY A 158 10.27 9.18 0.12
CA GLY A 158 10.37 8.94 1.56
C GLY A 158 11.79 8.72 2.05
N ASP A 159 11.88 8.46 3.34
CA ASP A 159 13.11 8.18 4.07
C ASP A 159 12.89 6.92 4.90
N PHE A 160 13.73 5.91 4.67
CA PHE A 160 13.65 4.62 5.36
C PHE A 160 15.00 4.23 5.93
N SER A 161 14.98 3.53 7.05
CA SER A 161 16.18 3.00 7.68
C SER A 161 15.94 1.63 8.30
N GLY A 162 17.01 0.85 8.38
CA GLY A 162 17.00 -0.49 8.93
C GLY A 162 18.43 -1.00 9.14
N ALA A 163 18.56 -2.27 9.51
CA ALA A 163 19.87 -2.90 9.65
C ALA A 163 20.29 -3.59 8.35
N ASP A 164 19.43 -4.48 7.84
CA ASP A 164 19.75 -5.36 6.72
C ASP A 164 19.01 -5.01 5.42
N ILE A 165 19.72 -5.06 4.30
CA ILE A 165 19.20 -4.75 2.95
C ILE A 165 18.69 -6.05 2.31
N ASP A 166 17.56 -6.53 2.82
CA ASP A 166 16.82 -7.64 2.23
C ASP A 166 15.32 -7.51 2.47
N ALA A 167 14.53 -8.31 1.74
CA ALA A 167 13.07 -8.24 1.77
C ALA A 167 12.46 -8.64 3.12
N GLN A 168 13.07 -9.59 3.83
CA GLN A 168 12.58 -10.02 5.15
C GLN A 168 12.90 -8.96 6.20
N ALA A 169 14.11 -8.41 6.20
CA ALA A 169 14.47 -7.31 7.07
C ALA A 169 13.56 -6.10 6.84
N PHE A 170 13.35 -5.69 5.59
CA PHE A 170 12.42 -4.61 5.25
C PHE A 170 11.02 -4.84 5.84
N ARG A 171 10.51 -6.07 5.75
CA ARG A 171 9.19 -6.44 6.26
C ARG A 171 9.08 -6.41 7.79
N HIS A 172 10.17 -6.59 8.53
CA HIS A 172 10.11 -6.83 9.99
C HIS A 172 10.76 -5.74 10.84
N SER A 173 11.83 -5.10 10.36
CA SER A 173 12.69 -4.28 11.20
C SER A 173 12.95 -2.87 10.66
N TRP A 174 12.54 -2.60 9.42
CA TRP A 174 12.70 -1.27 8.87
C TRP A 174 11.63 -0.32 9.40
N GLN A 175 12.01 0.95 9.42
CA GLN A 175 11.18 2.06 9.84
C GLN A 175 11.39 3.25 8.90
N GLY A 176 10.39 4.11 8.78
CA GLY A 176 10.47 5.27 7.91
C GLY A 176 9.14 5.95 7.66
N GLN A 177 9.18 6.95 6.80
CA GLN A 177 8.00 7.69 6.38
C GLN A 177 8.09 8.02 4.90
N ALA A 178 6.94 8.09 4.24
CA ALA A 178 6.85 8.46 2.85
C ALA A 178 5.55 9.18 2.55
N HIS A 179 5.57 10.04 1.54
CA HIS A 179 4.37 10.51 0.88
C HIS A 179 4.10 9.64 -0.34
N VAL A 180 2.85 9.19 -0.48
CA VAL A 180 2.43 8.33 -1.58
C VAL A 180 1.32 9.00 -2.36
N GLU A 181 1.50 9.08 -3.67
CA GLU A 181 0.46 9.44 -4.61
C GLU A 181 0.24 8.29 -5.59
N MET A 182 -1.00 8.01 -5.91
CA MET A 182 -1.38 7.02 -6.89
C MET A 182 -2.40 7.60 -7.85
N ARG A 183 -2.30 7.18 -9.11
CA ARG A 183 -3.22 7.54 -10.19
C ARG A 183 -3.79 6.29 -10.84
N ASP A 184 -4.97 6.45 -11.43
CA ASP A 184 -5.66 5.38 -12.16
C ASP A 184 -5.79 4.09 -11.32
N THR A 185 -6.14 4.28 -10.04
CA THR A 185 -6.11 3.19 -9.07
C THR A 185 -7.34 2.31 -9.21
N ARG A 186 -7.11 1.01 -9.06
CA ARG A 186 -8.16 0.00 -9.06
C ARG A 186 -7.87 -1.05 -8.02
N MET A 187 -8.75 -1.14 -7.03
CA MET A 187 -8.74 -2.16 -5.99
C MET A 187 -9.84 -3.18 -6.27
N GLU A 188 -9.46 -4.42 -6.51
CA GLU A 188 -10.39 -5.53 -6.71
C GLU A 188 -10.88 -6.11 -5.38
N GLY A 189 -12.03 -6.79 -5.43
CA GLY A 189 -12.58 -7.53 -4.30
C GLY A 189 -13.50 -6.70 -3.41
N MET A 190 -13.51 -5.37 -3.54
CA MET A 190 -14.39 -4.50 -2.78
C MET A 190 -14.84 -3.30 -3.60
N ASN A 191 -16.14 -3.24 -3.91
CA ASN A 191 -16.77 -2.09 -4.57
C ASN A 191 -17.48 -1.19 -3.56
N PHE A 192 -16.87 -0.06 -3.20
CA PHE A 192 -17.39 0.84 -2.16
C PHE A 192 -18.76 1.43 -2.54
N GLN A 193 -18.97 1.73 -3.82
CA GLN A 193 -20.25 2.28 -4.29
C GLN A 193 -21.38 1.28 -4.10
N GLN A 194 -21.14 0.02 -4.47
CA GLN A 194 -22.09 -1.06 -4.30
C GLN A 194 -22.39 -1.32 -2.83
N LEU A 195 -21.37 -1.32 -1.96
CA LEU A 195 -21.54 -1.50 -0.51
C LEU A 195 -22.41 -0.42 0.10
N VAL A 196 -22.14 0.86 -0.22
CA VAL A 196 -22.94 1.98 0.28
C VAL A 196 -24.37 1.87 -0.21
N GLN A 197 -24.58 1.62 -1.49
CA GLN A 197 -25.92 1.49 -2.05
C GLN A 197 -26.72 0.36 -1.40
N GLN A 198 -26.16 -0.84 -1.30
CA GLN A 198 -26.84 -1.98 -0.69
C GLN A 198 -27.25 -1.69 0.76
N ALA A 199 -26.42 -0.97 1.51
CA ALA A 199 -26.78 -0.56 2.85
C ALA A 199 -27.92 0.46 2.86
N VAL A 200 -27.88 1.49 2.00
CA VAL A 200 -28.96 2.48 1.90
C VAL A 200 -30.30 1.81 1.54
N THR A 201 -30.30 0.89 0.59
CA THR A 201 -31.50 0.12 0.21
C THR A 201 -32.01 -0.73 1.36
N ARG A 202 -31.12 -1.41 2.10
CA ARG A 202 -31.51 -2.21 3.29
C ARG A 202 -32.11 -1.36 4.41
N SER A 203 -31.68 -0.11 4.55
CA SER A 203 -32.21 0.84 5.53
C SER A 203 -33.50 1.54 5.06
N GLY A 204 -34.06 1.15 3.90
CA GLY A 204 -35.35 1.66 3.40
C GLY A 204 -35.26 2.86 2.44
N GLY A 205 -34.06 3.23 1.98
CA GLY A 205 -33.89 4.27 0.96
C GLY A 205 -34.12 3.74 -0.46
N ASP A 206 -34.85 4.49 -1.29
CA ASP A 206 -35.05 4.15 -2.71
C ASP A 206 -33.92 4.72 -3.58
N VAL A 207 -32.84 3.94 -3.69
CA VAL A 207 -31.69 4.24 -4.56
C VAL A 207 -31.48 3.09 -5.52
N GLN A 208 -31.66 3.35 -6.81
CA GLN A 208 -31.52 2.39 -7.88
C GLN A 208 -30.26 2.64 -8.69
N GLN A 209 -29.70 1.55 -9.22
CA GLN A 209 -28.54 1.60 -10.10
C GLN A 209 -28.95 2.08 -11.47
N SER A 210 -28.20 3.04 -12.01
CA SER A 210 -28.37 3.49 -13.39
C SER A 210 -27.73 2.53 -14.41
N GLN A 211 -26.78 1.69 -13.99
CA GLN A 211 -26.05 0.74 -14.83
C GLN A 211 -25.85 -0.61 -14.12
N GLN A 212 -26.18 -1.72 -14.79
CA GLN A 212 -26.25 -3.07 -14.22
C GLN A 212 -24.90 -3.81 -14.11
N ASN A 213 -23.80 -3.25 -14.60
CA ASN A 213 -22.50 -3.94 -14.67
C ASN A 213 -21.41 -3.14 -13.96
N PHE A 214 -21.39 -3.19 -12.63
CA PHE A 214 -20.15 -2.89 -11.93
C PHE A 214 -19.33 -4.17 -11.80
N ASP A 215 -18.07 -4.07 -12.15
CA ASP A 215 -17.05 -4.97 -11.66
C ASP A 215 -16.95 -4.85 -10.12
N ASN A 216 -16.50 -5.92 -9.45
CA ASN A 216 -16.29 -5.91 -8.01
C ASN A 216 -14.99 -5.16 -7.65
N ALA A 217 -14.90 -3.90 -8.07
CA ALA A 217 -13.73 -3.06 -7.91
C ALA A 217 -14.10 -1.65 -7.45
N THR A 218 -13.22 -1.03 -6.69
CA THR A 218 -13.22 0.41 -6.41
C THR A 218 -12.19 1.07 -7.31
N ARG A 219 -12.59 2.13 -8.02
CA ARG A 219 -11.73 2.89 -8.93
C ARG A 219 -11.61 4.33 -8.45
N LEU A 220 -10.37 4.83 -8.37
CA LEU A 220 -10.08 6.24 -8.07
C LEU A 220 -9.11 6.80 -9.11
N ASP A 221 -9.39 7.99 -9.62
CA ASP A 221 -8.53 8.70 -10.56
C ASP A 221 -7.24 9.14 -9.85
N ARG A 222 -7.36 9.51 -8.57
CA ARG A 222 -6.25 9.90 -7.69
C ARG A 222 -6.45 9.36 -6.28
N PHE A 223 -5.37 8.93 -5.64
CA PHE A 223 -5.31 8.58 -4.23
C PHE A 223 -4.00 9.10 -3.62
N VAL A 224 -4.07 9.75 -2.46
CA VAL A 224 -2.89 10.24 -1.73
C VAL A 224 -2.96 9.81 -0.28
N THR A 225 -1.79 9.58 0.34
CA THR A 225 -1.68 9.27 1.77
C THR A 225 -0.25 9.51 2.27
N ASP A 226 -0.14 9.84 3.56
CA ASP A 226 1.13 9.79 4.27
C ASP A 226 1.30 8.41 4.91
N LEU A 227 2.44 7.80 4.66
CA LEU A 227 2.79 6.46 5.10
C LEU A 227 3.84 6.55 6.20
N ALA A 228 3.64 5.82 7.30
CA ALA A 228 4.67 5.55 8.29
C ALA A 228 4.87 4.04 8.43
N LEU A 229 6.12 3.58 8.34
CA LEU A 229 6.52 2.20 8.58
C LEU A 229 7.23 2.12 9.93
N ASP A 230 6.81 1.17 10.75
CA ASP A 230 7.42 0.86 12.04
C ASP A 230 7.43 -0.65 12.23
N ASN A 231 8.57 -1.29 11.97
CA ASN A 231 8.82 -2.71 12.23
C ASN A 231 7.72 -3.64 11.68
N GLY A 232 7.39 -3.43 10.40
CA GLY A 232 6.36 -4.21 9.70
C GLY A 232 4.93 -3.73 9.89
N LYS A 233 4.69 -2.73 10.75
CA LYS A 233 3.41 -2.03 10.83
C LYS A 233 3.43 -0.79 9.94
N LEU A 234 2.59 -0.79 8.91
CA LEU A 234 2.31 0.36 8.08
C LEU A 234 1.16 1.15 8.71
N THR A 235 1.29 2.46 8.84
CA THR A 235 0.19 3.36 9.17
C THR A 235 -0.04 4.28 7.98
N LEU A 236 -1.29 4.38 7.55
CA LEU A 236 -1.76 5.26 6.49
C LEU A 236 -2.54 6.40 7.13
N GLY A 237 -1.99 7.61 7.05
CA GLY A 237 -2.60 8.85 7.51
C GLY A 237 -3.12 9.67 6.35
N SER A 238 -4.08 10.55 6.64
CA SER A 238 -4.58 11.56 5.70
C SER A 238 -4.93 10.98 4.33
N MET A 239 -5.55 9.79 4.29
CA MET A 239 -5.92 9.17 3.03
C MET A 239 -6.97 10.04 2.36
N GLU A 240 -6.76 10.35 1.09
CA GLU A 240 -7.72 11.04 0.25
C GLU A 240 -7.75 10.41 -1.14
N GLY A 241 -8.93 10.00 -1.57
CA GLY A 241 -9.18 9.36 -2.86
C GLY A 241 -10.32 10.04 -3.60
N GLN A 242 -10.17 10.21 -4.91
CA GLN A 242 -11.17 10.90 -5.72
C GLN A 242 -11.35 10.24 -7.09
N SER A 243 -12.59 10.19 -7.56
CA SER A 243 -12.97 9.98 -8.95
C SER A 243 -14.22 10.79 -9.30
N ALA A 244 -14.63 10.76 -10.58
CA ALA A 244 -15.87 11.39 -11.03
C ALA A 244 -17.13 10.96 -10.24
N ILE A 245 -17.12 9.79 -9.60
CA ILE A 245 -18.29 9.20 -8.93
C ILE A 245 -18.07 8.86 -7.45
N LEU A 246 -16.85 8.99 -6.94
CA LEU A 246 -16.51 8.59 -5.58
C LEU A 246 -15.51 9.57 -4.96
N ALA A 247 -15.73 9.95 -3.70
CA ALA A 247 -14.73 10.58 -2.86
C ALA A 247 -14.54 9.74 -1.60
N VAL A 248 -13.30 9.50 -1.22
CA VAL A 248 -12.91 8.71 -0.06
C VAL A 248 -11.94 9.54 0.77
N SER A 249 -12.11 9.56 2.08
CA SER A 249 -11.04 10.00 2.99
C SER A 249 -10.88 9.03 4.15
N GLY A 250 -9.77 9.06 4.87
CA GLY A 250 -9.60 8.14 5.99
C GLY A 250 -8.21 8.01 6.56
N ASN A 251 -8.05 6.97 7.35
CA ASN A 251 -6.80 6.55 7.98
C ASN A 251 -6.86 5.06 8.31
N GLY A 252 -5.71 4.44 8.56
CA GLY A 252 -5.68 3.03 8.90
C GLY A 252 -4.29 2.48 9.13
N ALA A 253 -4.24 1.18 9.37
CA ALA A 253 -3.00 0.45 9.54
C ALA A 253 -3.03 -0.88 8.78
N LEU A 254 -1.85 -1.30 8.34
CA LEU A 254 -1.59 -2.59 7.72
C LEU A 254 -0.46 -3.27 8.50
N ASN A 255 -0.53 -4.57 8.67
CA ASN A 255 0.57 -5.37 9.19
C ASN A 255 1.16 -6.20 8.05
N LEU A 256 2.40 -5.91 7.66
CA LEU A 256 3.10 -6.57 6.56
C LEU A 256 3.55 -7.99 6.90
N VAL A 257 3.69 -8.31 8.18
CA VAL A 257 4.09 -9.63 8.68
C VAL A 257 2.86 -10.52 8.82
N GLU A 258 1.82 -10.02 9.50
CA GLU A 258 0.57 -10.76 9.73
C GLU A 258 -0.38 -10.73 8.53
N GLN A 259 -0.11 -9.89 7.54
CA GLN A 259 -0.95 -9.65 6.35
C GLN A 259 -2.39 -9.26 6.73
N THR A 260 -2.51 -8.34 7.67
CA THR A 260 -3.78 -7.83 8.18
C THR A 260 -3.95 -6.33 7.89
N CYS A 261 -5.18 -5.86 7.90
CA CYS A 261 -5.50 -4.44 7.84
C CYS A 261 -6.56 -4.07 8.87
N ASP A 262 -6.59 -2.80 9.24
CA ASP A 262 -7.69 -2.13 9.90
C ASP A 262 -7.72 -0.68 9.40
N THR A 263 -8.67 -0.37 8.55
CA THR A 263 -8.77 0.91 7.85
C THR A 263 -10.17 1.47 8.04
N GLN A 264 -10.24 2.79 8.20
CA GLN A 264 -11.47 3.55 8.34
C GLN A 264 -11.54 4.55 7.21
N PHE A 265 -12.62 4.44 6.43
CA PHE A 265 -12.91 5.29 5.29
C PHE A 265 -14.19 6.06 5.54
N ASN A 266 -14.23 7.29 5.06
CA ASN A 266 -15.41 8.11 4.88
C ASN A 266 -15.69 8.15 3.39
N VAL A 267 -16.75 7.46 2.98
CA VAL A 267 -17.08 7.29 1.56
C VAL A 267 -18.24 8.23 1.19
N ARG A 268 -18.07 9.03 0.14
CA ARG A 268 -19.12 9.85 -0.47
C ARG A 268 -19.30 9.44 -1.92
N VAL A 269 -20.53 9.13 -2.31
CA VAL A 269 -20.85 8.74 -3.68
C VAL A 269 -21.36 9.98 -4.41
N LEU A 270 -20.54 10.47 -5.35
CA LEU A 270 -20.77 11.74 -6.05
C LEU A 270 -21.70 11.59 -7.26
N GLY A 271 -21.76 10.38 -7.82
CA GLY A 271 -22.54 10.09 -9.03
C GLY A 271 -22.79 8.60 -9.26
N GLY A 272 -23.48 8.28 -10.36
CA GLY A 272 -23.82 6.91 -10.75
C GLY A 272 -25.14 6.37 -10.20
N TRP A 273 -25.89 7.17 -9.43
CA TRP A 273 -27.17 6.78 -8.84
C TRP A 273 -28.37 7.47 -9.48
N THR A 274 -29.49 6.75 -9.49
CA THR A 274 -30.82 7.20 -9.90
C THR A 274 -31.83 6.84 -8.81
N GLY A 275 -32.87 7.64 -8.58
CA GLY A 275 -33.80 7.42 -7.46
C GLY A 275 -34.28 8.75 -6.86
N GLU A 276 -34.61 8.76 -5.57
CA GLU A 276 -35.07 9.97 -4.87
C GLU A 276 -33.96 11.04 -4.84
N SER A 277 -34.21 12.19 -5.49
CA SER A 277 -33.21 13.25 -5.66
C SER A 277 -32.67 13.78 -4.33
N LYS A 278 -33.53 13.99 -3.33
CA LYS A 278 -33.13 14.50 -2.00
C LYS A 278 -32.20 13.56 -1.25
N LEU A 279 -32.48 12.25 -1.30
CA LEU A 279 -31.66 11.24 -0.64
C LEU A 279 -30.30 11.13 -1.33
N ILE A 280 -30.29 11.17 -2.66
CA ILE A 280 -29.05 11.18 -3.46
C ILE A 280 -28.22 12.42 -3.14
N ASP A 281 -28.83 13.60 -3.08
CA ASP A 281 -28.12 14.85 -2.77
C ASP A 281 -27.57 14.82 -1.33
N PHE A 282 -28.34 14.30 -0.37
CA PHE A 282 -27.87 14.09 0.99
C PHE A 282 -26.64 13.16 1.06
N LEU A 283 -26.63 12.05 0.31
CA LEU A 283 -25.52 11.08 0.30
C LEU A 283 -24.29 11.56 -0.47
N LYS A 284 -24.44 12.52 -1.39
CA LYS A 284 -23.30 13.21 -2.03
C LYS A 284 -22.57 14.12 -1.03
N GLU A 285 -23.31 14.73 -0.11
CA GLU A 285 -22.77 15.65 0.90
C GLU A 285 -22.34 14.95 2.18
N THR A 286 -22.97 13.81 2.52
CA THR A 286 -22.77 13.12 3.79
C THR A 286 -21.82 11.93 3.66
N PRO A 287 -20.67 11.94 4.35
CA PRO A 287 -19.76 10.80 4.36
C PRO A 287 -20.37 9.61 5.08
N VAL A 288 -20.23 8.43 4.47
CA VAL A 288 -20.62 7.14 5.04
C VAL A 288 -19.37 6.45 5.62
N PRO A 289 -19.29 6.24 6.95
CA PRO A 289 -18.19 5.52 7.57
C PRO A 289 -18.19 4.04 7.18
N LEU A 290 -17.06 3.60 6.63
CA LEU A 290 -16.75 2.23 6.23
C LEU A 290 -15.46 1.79 6.95
N ARG A 291 -15.54 0.75 7.77
CA ARG A 291 -14.35 0.09 8.34
C ARG A 291 -14.06 -1.18 7.56
N VAL A 292 -12.82 -1.37 7.10
CA VAL A 292 -12.35 -2.59 6.44
C VAL A 292 -11.21 -3.19 7.27
N TYR A 293 -11.37 -4.45 7.70
CA TYR A 293 -10.45 -5.08 8.64
C TYR A 293 -10.32 -6.59 8.46
N GLY A 294 -9.24 -7.16 8.98
CA GLY A 294 -8.95 -8.60 8.96
C GLY A 294 -7.76 -8.95 8.08
N LYS A 295 -7.68 -10.21 7.63
CA LYS A 295 -6.61 -10.67 6.74
C LYS A 295 -6.86 -10.20 5.30
N TRP A 296 -5.82 -9.83 4.56
CA TRP A 296 -5.98 -9.30 3.19
C TRP A 296 -6.72 -10.24 2.23
N GLN A 297 -6.59 -11.56 2.41
CA GLN A 297 -7.30 -12.55 1.60
C GLN A 297 -8.78 -12.76 2.01
N ALA A 298 -9.18 -12.29 3.19
CA ALA A 298 -10.49 -12.52 3.80
C ALA A 298 -10.92 -11.28 4.59
N LEU A 299 -11.02 -10.15 3.88
CA LEU A 299 -11.39 -8.88 4.48
C LEU A 299 -12.85 -8.87 4.93
N ASN A 300 -13.07 -8.34 6.12
CA ASN A 300 -14.39 -8.03 6.65
C ASN A 300 -14.64 -6.53 6.52
N TYR A 301 -15.91 -6.15 6.50
CA TYR A 301 -16.29 -4.75 6.49
C TYR A 301 -17.46 -4.47 7.44
N ASN A 302 -17.50 -3.24 7.94
CA ASN A 302 -18.63 -2.72 8.69
C ASN A 302 -18.98 -1.32 8.16
N LEU A 303 -20.27 -1.08 7.90
CA LEU A 303 -20.75 0.16 7.31
C LEU A 303 -21.85 0.77 8.18
N GLN A 304 -21.68 2.03 8.57
CA GLN A 304 -22.57 2.71 9.53
C GLN A 304 -23.60 3.61 8.83
N VAL A 305 -24.42 3.04 7.95
CA VAL A 305 -25.44 3.81 7.19
C VAL A 305 -26.70 4.06 8.03
N ASP A 306 -27.13 3.08 8.84
CA ASP A 306 -28.41 3.13 9.54
C ASP A 306 -28.55 4.35 10.45
N GLN A 307 -27.47 4.73 11.14
CA GLN A 307 -27.48 5.87 12.06
C GLN A 307 -27.59 7.20 11.30
N ILE A 308 -26.93 7.30 10.14
CA ILE A 308 -26.95 8.48 9.29
C ILE A 308 -28.34 8.67 8.67
N LEU A 309 -28.89 7.61 8.08
CA LEU A 309 -30.22 7.67 7.45
C LEU A 309 -31.33 7.89 8.47
N ARG A 310 -31.28 7.25 9.64
CA ARG A 310 -32.27 7.46 10.71
C ARG A 310 -32.31 8.93 11.12
N LYS A 311 -31.14 9.56 11.29
CA LYS A 311 -31.05 10.98 11.64
C LYS A 311 -31.63 11.86 10.54
N HIS A 312 -31.30 11.57 9.28
CA HIS A 312 -31.86 12.29 8.13
C HIS A 312 -33.39 12.18 8.04
N LEU A 313 -33.95 10.98 8.23
CA LEU A 313 -35.39 10.76 8.22
C LEU A 313 -36.09 11.47 9.39
N GLN A 314 -35.48 11.49 10.57
CA GLN A 314 -35.98 12.25 11.73
C GLN A 314 -35.99 13.76 11.44
N ASP A 315 -34.91 14.29 10.86
CA ASP A 315 -34.78 15.70 10.52
C ASP A 315 -35.77 16.12 9.42
N GLU A 316 -35.94 15.31 8.36
CA GLU A 316 -36.92 15.56 7.30
C GLU A 316 -38.36 15.45 7.82
N ALA A 317 -38.66 14.48 8.70
CA ALA A 317 -39.97 14.38 9.35
C ALA A 317 -40.24 15.58 10.26
N LYS A 318 -39.27 15.99 11.09
CA LYS A 318 -39.36 17.17 11.96
C LYS A 318 -39.58 18.43 11.12
N ARG A 319 -38.88 18.57 10.00
CA ARG A 319 -39.04 19.70 9.06
C ARG A 319 -40.42 19.71 8.42
N ARG A 320 -40.90 18.60 7.86
CA ARG A 320 -42.24 18.53 7.24
C ARG A 320 -43.37 18.75 8.24
N LEU A 321 -43.23 18.21 9.46
CA LEU A 321 -44.18 18.46 10.54
C LEU A 321 -44.17 19.92 10.98
N SER A 322 -42.99 20.54 11.05
CA SER A 322 -42.84 21.98 11.34
C SER A 322 -43.48 22.82 10.25
N ASP A 323 -43.19 22.55 8.97
CA ASP A 323 -43.76 23.26 7.82
C ASP A 323 -45.30 23.11 7.76
N TRP A 324 -45.82 21.92 8.04
CA TRP A 324 -47.27 21.67 8.13
C TRP A 324 -47.90 22.44 9.29
N ALA A 325 -47.30 22.39 10.48
CA ALA A 325 -47.78 23.11 11.65
C ALA A 325 -47.76 24.62 11.39
N ASP A 326 -46.76 25.10 10.67
CA ASP A 326 -46.61 26.50 10.34
C ASP A 326 -47.60 27.00 9.28
N ARG A 327 -47.98 26.15 8.32
CA ARG A 327 -49.06 26.43 7.37
C ARG A 327 -50.45 26.33 8.00
N ASN A 328 -50.60 25.53 9.08
CA ASN A 328 -51.87 25.30 9.77
C ASN A 328 -51.97 25.99 11.14
N LYS A 329 -51.23 27.11 11.35
CA LYS A 329 -51.17 27.86 12.63
C LYS A 329 -52.55 28.26 13.21
N GLU A 330 -53.57 28.38 12.36
CA GLU A 330 -54.91 28.77 12.76
C GLU A 330 -55.82 27.61 13.21
N THR A 331 -55.45 26.35 12.96
CA THR A 331 -56.22 25.17 13.41
C THR A 331 -55.67 24.57 14.71
N ARG A 332 -56.56 24.01 15.53
CA ARG A 332 -56.23 23.45 16.85
C ARG A 332 -55.16 22.36 16.77
N ASN A 333 -55.23 21.50 15.74
CA ASN A 333 -54.27 20.43 15.49
C ASN A 333 -52.86 20.96 15.13
N GLY A 334 -52.75 22.11 14.45
CA GLY A 334 -51.47 22.73 14.14
C GLY A 334 -50.71 23.20 15.39
N LYS A 335 -51.44 23.70 16.40
CA LYS A 335 -50.87 24.16 17.67
C LYS A 335 -50.37 23.00 18.55
N ASP A 336 -51.06 21.86 18.53
CA ASP A 336 -50.68 20.68 19.32
C ASP A 336 -49.44 19.97 18.75
N VAL A 337 -49.33 19.87 17.41
CA VAL A 337 -48.12 19.33 16.76
C VAL A 337 -46.91 20.20 17.04
N LYS A 338 -47.05 21.54 16.99
CA LYS A 338 -45.95 22.45 17.29
C LYS A 338 -45.42 22.30 18.73
N LYS A 339 -46.31 22.17 19.71
CA LYS A 339 -45.92 21.91 21.11
C LYS A 339 -45.22 20.56 21.33
N LEU A 340 -45.53 19.55 20.52
CA LEU A 340 -44.87 18.23 20.59
C LEU A 340 -43.48 18.27 19.96
N LEU A 341 -43.29 19.02 18.87
CA LEU A 341 -42.00 19.21 18.22
C LEU A 341 -41.00 19.99 19.10
N ASP A 342 -41.47 20.95 19.89
CA ASP A 342 -40.64 21.71 20.83
C ASP A 342 -40.12 20.86 22.02
N LYS A 343 -40.70 19.67 22.25
CA LYS A 343 -40.30 18.75 23.33
C LYS A 343 -39.38 17.60 22.87
N LEU A 344 -39.15 17.46 21.57
CA LEU A 344 -38.34 16.40 20.93
C LEU A 344 -36.99 16.93 20.47
#